data_AF-A0A5B2V5H0-F1
#
_entry.id   AF-A0A5B2V5H0-F1
#
_cell.length_a   1.000
_cell.length_b   1.000
_cell.length_c   1.000
_cell.angle_alpha   90.00
_cell.angle_beta   90.00
_cell.angle_gamma   90.00
#
_symmetry.space_group_name_H-M   'P 1'
#
loop_
_entity.id
_entity.type
_entity.pdbx_description
1 polymer ?
#
loop_
_entity_poly.entity_id
_entity_poly.type
_entity_poly.pdbx_seq_one_letter_code
_entity_poly.pdbx_strand_id
1 'polypeptide(L)'
;MIKSLVQRIEMQARLLGEMMERLGVDPEIAACEAGGAGLAAVALRCRACGSRAECRRFLDEATGSVPAAPAFCPNGDFLARAVPGA
;
A
#
# COMPACT_ATOMS: atom_id res chain seq x y z
N MET A 1 10.54 -23.69 -5.40
CA MET A 1 10.95 -22.27 -5.30
C MET A 1 9.92 -21.28 -5.84
N ILE A 2 9.38 -21.43 -7.06
CA ILE A 2 8.42 -20.45 -7.64
C ILE A 2 7.18 -20.23 -6.75
N LYS A 3 6.65 -21.29 -6.13
CA LYS A 3 5.49 -21.21 -5.22
C LYS A 3 5.68 -20.19 -4.07
N SER A 4 6.84 -20.13 -3.43
CA SER A 4 7.05 -19.21 -2.30
C SER A 4 7.17 -17.75 -2.74
N LEU A 5 7.69 -17.50 -3.95
CA LEU A 5 7.74 -16.16 -4.52
C LEU A 5 6.33 -15.64 -4.86
N VAL A 6 5.51 -16.46 -5.53
CA VAL A 6 4.12 -16.11 -5.86
C VAL A 6 3.32 -15.80 -4.60
N GLN A 7 3.41 -16.65 -3.57
CA GLN A 7 2.74 -16.41 -2.29
C GLN A 7 3.19 -15.10 -1.63
N ARG A 8 4.48 -14.75 -1.70
CA ARG A 8 4.96 -13.47 -1.16
C ARG A 8 4.39 -12.27 -1.93
N ILE A 9 4.28 -12.38 -3.25
CA ILE A 9 3.69 -11.33 -4.10
C ILE A 9 2.21 -11.16 -3.76
N GLU A 10 1.44 -12.24 -3.70
CA GLU A 10 0.02 -12.22 -3.34
C GLU A 10 -0.21 -11.61 -1.96
N MET A 11 0.60 -11.99 -0.97
CA MET A 11 0.51 -11.43 0.38
C MET A 11 0.78 -9.91 0.40
N GLN A 12 1.82 -9.44 -0.29
CA GLN A 12 2.09 -8.00 -0.32
C GLN A 12 1.06 -7.22 -1.13
N ALA A 13 0.54 -7.79 -2.21
CA ALA A 13 -0.56 -7.18 -2.95
C ALA A 13 -1.79 -7.00 -2.06
N ARG A 14 -2.13 -8.00 -1.23
CA ARG A 14 -3.22 -7.91 -0.25
C ARG A 14 -2.98 -6.82 0.79
N LEU A 15 -1.79 -6.75 1.37
CA LEU A 15 -1.45 -5.73 2.37
C LEU A 15 -1.48 -4.31 1.77
N LEU A 16 -1.00 -4.14 0.54
CA LEU A 16 -1.07 -2.85 -0.15
C LEU A 16 -2.52 -2.45 -0.44
N GLY A 17 -3.32 -3.39 -0.95
CA GLY A 17 -4.74 -3.15 -1.25
C GLY A 17 -5.52 -2.75 0.01
N GLU A 18 -5.33 -3.48 1.11
CA GLU A 18 -5.98 -3.14 2.38
C GLU A 18 -5.51 -1.77 2.90
N MET A 19 -4.21 -1.44 2.83
CA MET A 19 -3.73 -0.11 3.21
C MET A 19 -4.38 1.00 2.36
N MET A 20 -4.50 0.81 1.05
CA MET A 20 -5.16 1.76 0.16
C MET A 20 -6.64 1.95 0.52
N GLU A 21 -7.37 0.86 0.78
CA GLU A 21 -8.76 0.89 1.20
C GLU A 21 -8.93 1.65 2.53
N ARG A 22 -8.09 1.33 3.53
CA ARG A 22 -8.14 1.94 4.85
C ARG A 22 -7.84 3.44 4.83
N LEU A 23 -6.97 3.87 3.92
CA LEU A 23 -6.64 5.29 3.73
C LEU A 23 -7.67 6.05 2.89
N GLY A 24 -8.58 5.35 2.21
CA GLY A 24 -9.48 5.98 1.24
C GLY A 24 -8.76 6.45 -0.03
N VAL A 25 -7.72 5.71 -0.45
CA VAL A 25 -7.03 5.99 -1.71
C VAL A 25 -7.98 5.75 -2.88
N ASP A 26 -8.07 6.74 -3.75
CA ASP A 26 -8.77 6.64 -5.03
C ASP A 26 -7.85 5.96 -6.07
N PRO A 27 -8.25 4.79 -6.62
CA PRO A 27 -7.45 4.08 -7.61
C PRO A 27 -7.24 4.85 -8.91
N GLU A 28 -8.16 5.71 -9.32
CA GLU A 28 -8.04 6.53 -10.53
C GLU A 28 -6.99 7.63 -10.32
N ILE A 29 -7.03 8.32 -9.17
CA ILE A 29 -5.99 9.30 -8.81
C ILE A 29 -4.63 8.61 -8.72
N ALA A 30 -4.55 7.48 -8.01
CA ALA A 30 -3.32 6.70 -7.89
C ALA A 30 -2.78 6.19 -9.23
N ALA A 31 -3.67 5.88 -10.19
CA ALA A 31 -3.29 5.46 -11.53
C ALA A 31 -2.77 6.63 -12.37
N CYS A 32 -3.31 7.83 -12.22
CA CYS A 32 -2.86 9.03 -12.94
C CYS A 32 -1.56 9.62 -12.37
N GLU A 33 -1.24 9.36 -11.10
CA GLU A 33 0.00 9.82 -10.46
C GLU A 33 1.26 9.39 -11.22
N ALA A 34 2.26 10.27 -11.23
CA ALA A 34 3.55 10.06 -11.91
C ALA A 34 3.39 9.62 -13.39
N GLY A 35 2.40 10.19 -14.10
CA GLY A 35 2.19 9.95 -15.53
C GLY A 35 1.77 8.52 -15.86
N GLY A 36 1.01 7.85 -14.99
CA GLY A 36 0.57 6.47 -15.22
C GLY A 36 1.42 5.40 -14.53
N ALA A 37 2.61 5.75 -14.04
CA ALA A 37 3.57 4.79 -13.49
C ALA A 37 3.55 4.67 -11.96
N GLY A 38 2.81 5.56 -11.28
CA GLY A 38 2.80 5.69 -9.83
C GLY A 38 2.48 4.39 -9.10
N LEU A 39 1.35 3.77 -9.46
CA LEU A 39 0.86 2.55 -8.81
C LEU A 39 1.82 1.36 -9.00
N ALA A 40 2.42 1.21 -10.18
CA ALA A 40 3.42 0.17 -10.43
C ALA A 40 4.68 0.36 -9.56
N ALA A 41 5.17 1.60 -9.44
CA ALA A 41 6.31 1.92 -8.57
C ALA A 41 6.01 1.68 -7.09
N VAL A 42 4.78 1.95 -6.64
CA VAL A 42 4.32 1.67 -5.27
C VAL A 42 4.25 0.17 -5.00
N ALA A 43 3.70 -0.61 -5.93
CA ALA A 43 3.61 -2.06 -5.80
C ALA A 43 5.01 -2.69 -5.71
N LEU A 44 5.97 -2.24 -6.52
CA LEU A 44 7.36 -2.69 -6.47
C LEU A 44 8.03 -2.34 -5.12
N ARG A 45 7.86 -1.11 -4.64
CA ARG A 45 8.36 -0.68 -3.32
C ARG A 45 7.74 -1.48 -2.18
N CYS A 46 6.43 -1.69 -2.21
CA CYS A 46 5.72 -2.49 -1.20
C CYS A 46 6.21 -3.95 -1.20
N ARG A 47 6.40 -4.54 -2.37
CA ARG A 47 6.92 -5.91 -2.53
C ARG A 47 8.32 -6.08 -1.95
N ALA A 48 9.19 -5.07 -2.11
CA ALA A 48 10.55 -5.07 -1.59
C ALA A 48 10.62 -4.73 -0.08
N CYS A 49 9.57 -4.16 0.49
CA CYS A 49 9.52 -3.76 1.89
C CYS A 49 9.72 -4.95 2.86
N GLY A 50 10.54 -4.73 3.90
CA GLY A 50 10.81 -5.70 4.97
C GLY A 50 9.78 -5.68 6.11
N SER A 51 9.06 -4.57 6.30
CA SER A 51 8.13 -4.32 7.42
C SER A 51 6.76 -4.99 7.27
N ARG A 52 6.71 -6.19 6.67
CA ARG A 52 5.43 -6.90 6.41
C ARG A 52 4.67 -7.22 7.70
N ALA A 53 5.35 -7.72 8.72
CA ALA A 53 4.71 -8.08 9.99
C ALA A 53 4.17 -6.85 10.72
N GLU A 54 4.91 -5.74 10.67
CA GLU A 54 4.51 -4.45 11.25
C GLU A 54 3.30 -3.85 10.50
N CYS A 55 3.32 -3.92 9.16
CA CYS A 55 2.19 -3.50 8.32
C CYS A 55 0.93 -4.29 8.65
N ARG A 56 1.06 -5.63 8.76
CA ARG A 56 -0.06 -6.49 9.12
C ARG A 56 -0.63 -6.14 10.49
N ARG A 57 0.23 -6.00 11.51
CA ARG A 57 -0.19 -5.63 12.86
C ARG A 57 -0.92 -4.28 12.87
N PHE A 58 -0.38 -3.28 12.18
CA PHE A 58 -1.02 -1.97 12.06
C PHE A 58 -2.43 -2.06 11.45
N LEU A 59 -2.61 -2.85 10.39
CA LEU A 59 -3.91 -3.03 9.73
C LEU A 59 -4.91 -3.85 10.58
N ASP A 60 -4.40 -4.87 11.28
CA ASP A 60 -5.20 -5.69 12.20
C ASP A 60 -5.67 -4.88 13.44
N GLU A 61 -4.86 -3.94 13.93
CA GLU A 61 -5.18 -3.05 15.06
C GLU A 61 -6.11 -1.89 14.67
N ALA A 62 -6.05 -1.44 13.42
CA ALA A 62 -6.90 -0.38 12.91
C ALA A 62 -8.38 -0.82 12.87
N THR A 63 -9.28 -0.02 13.45
CA THR A 63 -10.74 -0.23 13.33
C THR A 63 -11.31 0.70 12.26
N GLY A 64 -11.65 0.16 11.08
CA GLY A 64 -12.15 0.99 9.97
C GLY A 64 -11.03 1.78 9.28
N SER A 65 -11.33 3.01 8.85
CA SER A 65 -10.38 3.86 8.14
C SER A 65 -9.26 4.38 9.03
N VAL A 66 -8.11 4.69 8.42
CA VAL A 66 -6.95 5.30 9.09
C VAL A 66 -6.63 6.64 8.44
N PRO A 67 -6.24 7.67 9.21
CA PRO A 67 -6.04 9.01 8.67
C PRO A 67 -4.72 9.15 7.90
N ALA A 68 -3.75 8.27 8.14
CA ALA A 68 -2.44 8.33 7.51
C ALA A 68 -1.76 6.95 7.52
N ALA A 69 -0.86 6.75 6.55
CA ALA A 69 0.02 5.59 6.56
C ALA A 69 0.98 5.66 7.76
N PRO A 70 1.38 4.52 8.34
CA PRO A 70 2.34 4.53 9.44
C PRO A 70 3.70 5.04 8.95
N ALA A 71 4.48 5.65 9.84
CA ALA A 71 5.77 6.29 9.50
C ALA A 71 6.79 5.34 8.85
N PHE A 72 6.70 4.02 9.10
CA PHE A 72 7.57 3.03 8.46
C PHE A 72 7.16 2.69 7.00
N CYS A 73 5.98 3.11 6.55
CA CYS A 73 5.47 2.79 5.23
C CYS A 73 6.23 3.58 4.15
N PRO A 74 7.02 2.93 3.26
CA PRO A 74 7.80 3.64 2.24
C PRO A 74 6.93 4.27 1.14
N ASN A 75 5.63 4.00 1.15
CA ASN A 75 4.67 4.53 0.19
C ASN A 75 3.77 5.62 0.80
N GLY A 76 3.97 6.02 2.06
CA GLY A 76 3.07 6.93 2.77
C GLY A 76 2.79 8.22 2.00
N ASP A 77 3.82 8.92 1.54
CA ASP A 77 3.68 10.17 0.79
C ASP A 77 2.93 9.99 -0.53
N PHE A 78 3.13 8.86 -1.21
CA PHE A 78 2.39 8.57 -2.44
C PHE A 78 0.92 8.33 -2.13
N LEU A 79 0.63 7.50 -1.14
CA LEU A 79 -0.73 7.12 -0.79
C LEU A 79 -1.51 8.36 -0.34
N ALA A 80 -0.90 9.26 0.43
CA ALA A 80 -1.52 10.51 0.87
C ALA A 80 -1.97 11.40 -0.30
N ARG A 81 -1.17 11.53 -1.36
CA ARG A 81 -1.57 12.31 -2.56
C ARG A 81 -2.70 11.68 -3.37
N ALA A 82 -2.92 10.38 -3.19
CA ALA A 82 -3.96 9.65 -3.89
C ALA A 82 -5.27 9.55 -3.07
N VAL A 83 -5.35 10.18 -1.90
CA VAL A 83 -6.60 10.32 -1.14
C VAL A 83 -7.35 11.57 -1.65
N PRO A 84 -8.62 11.47 -2.07
CA PRO A 84 -9.39 12.63 -2.49
C PRO A 84 -9.52 13.69 -1.40
N GLY A 85 -9.27 14.95 -1.75
CA GLY A 85 -9.41 16.08 -0.82
C GLY A 85 -8.31 16.19 0.23
N ALA A 86 -7.21 15.45 0.07
CA ALA A 86 -5.96 15.63 0.83
C ALA A 86 -5.16 16.86 0.38
#